data_AF-A0A536UQQ7-F1
#
_entry.id   AF-A0A536UQQ7-F1
#
_cell.length_a   1.000
_cell.length_b   1.000
_cell.length_c   1.000
_cell.angle_alpha   90.00
_cell.angle_beta   90.00
_cell.angle_gamma   90.00
#
_symmetry.space_group_name_H-M   'P 1'
#
loop_
_entity.id
_entity.type
_entity.pdbx_description
1 polymer ?
#
loop_
_entity_poly.entity_id
_entity_poly.type
_entity_poly.pdbx_seq_one_letter_code
_entity_poly.pdbx_strand_id
1 'polypeptide(L)'
;MRGSLWRLVDRSETGCRLIAPSKDAPTRLGEMIAFRGPEGWSLAVVRRMQRQQVDEVICGVEVIARRIVRVLLRGWVAPVDAARAAVDRPFFGIYLPAHPDNRQASQRSLIGPDDRFLSGGMVELDTGNARYLVRFTQTLERQADWAWALFSAVRKLSP
;
A
#
# COMPACT_ATOMS: atom_id res chain seq x y z
N MET A 1 8.29 7.52 13.16
CA MET A 1 7.86 6.16 13.58
C MET A 1 9.02 5.51 14.31
N ARG A 2 8.82 5.02 15.53
CA ARG A 2 9.76 4.09 16.17
C ARG A 2 9.29 2.68 15.81
N GLY A 3 10.16 1.86 15.24
CA GLY A 3 9.87 0.44 15.05
C GLY A 3 10.03 -0.32 16.37
N SER A 4 9.42 -1.50 16.45
CA SER A 4 9.67 -2.48 17.52
C SER A 4 10.35 -3.72 16.93
N LEU A 5 11.04 -4.47 17.78
CA LEU A 5 11.73 -5.70 17.37
C LEU A 5 10.76 -6.88 17.49
N TRP A 6 10.50 -7.55 16.37
CA TRP A 6 9.65 -8.74 16.30
C TRP A 6 10.52 -9.94 15.95
N ARG A 7 10.13 -11.13 16.43
CA ARG A 7 10.85 -12.37 16.14
C ARG A 7 10.31 -12.99 14.85
N LEU A 8 11.19 -13.23 13.88
CA LEU A 8 10.90 -14.03 12.70
C LEU A 8 10.98 -15.52 13.07
N VAL A 9 9.89 -16.27 12.88
CA VAL A 9 9.80 -17.70 13.22
C VAL A 9 10.12 -18.57 12.02
N ASP A 10 9.44 -18.29 10.90
CA ASP A 10 9.64 -18.98 9.62
C ASP A 10 9.41 -18.00 8.46
N ARG A 11 9.97 -18.34 7.30
CA ARG A 11 9.90 -17.53 6.09
C ARG A 11 9.77 -18.42 4.86
N SER A 12 8.90 -18.01 3.94
CA SER A 12 8.84 -18.49 2.56
C SER A 12 9.16 -17.34 1.59
N GLU A 13 9.05 -17.60 0.29
CA GLU A 13 9.17 -16.56 -0.74
C GLU A 13 8.09 -15.48 -0.60
N THR A 14 6.83 -15.91 -0.35
CA THR A 14 5.63 -15.07 -0.38
C THR A 14 5.15 -14.61 0.99
N GLY A 15 5.74 -15.09 2.09
CA GLY A 15 5.27 -14.74 3.42
C GLY A 15 6.22 -15.12 4.55
N CYS A 16 5.84 -14.76 5.76
CA CYS A 16 6.54 -15.18 6.96
C CYS A 16 5.62 -15.22 8.17
N ARG A 17 6.09 -15.93 9.20
CA ARG A 17 5.50 -15.91 10.53
C ARG A 17 6.33 -15.04 11.45
N LEU A 18 5.69 -14.06 12.05
CA LEU A 18 6.28 -13.11 12.99
C LEU A 18 5.65 -13.29 14.37
N ILE A 19 6.42 -13.06 15.43
CA ILE A 19 5.93 -12.92 16.80
C ILE A 19 6.17 -11.48 17.23
N ALA A 20 5.08 -10.78 17.52
CA ALA A 20 5.06 -9.38 17.94
C ALA A 20 4.62 -9.27 19.40
N PRO A 21 5.17 -8.33 20.18
CA PRO A 21 4.58 -7.94 21.47
C PRO A 21 3.13 -7.50 21.27
N SER A 22 2.20 -7.94 22.12
CA SER A 22 0.76 -7.64 22.01
C SER A 22 0.44 -6.15 21.87
N LYS A 23 1.25 -5.28 22.48
CA LYS A 23 1.10 -3.81 22.42
C LYS A 23 1.47 -3.19 21.06
N ASP A 24 2.31 -3.88 20.30
CA ASP A 24 2.85 -3.42 19.02
C ASP A 24 2.25 -4.21 17.84
N ALA A 25 1.58 -5.33 18.13
CA ALA A 25 0.97 -6.20 17.13
C ALA A 25 -0.17 -5.48 16.38
N PRO A 26 -0.45 -5.86 15.12
CA PRO A 26 -1.62 -5.44 14.39
C PRO A 26 -2.89 -5.73 15.20
N THR A 27 -3.95 -4.94 15.00
CA THR A 27 -5.22 -5.13 15.73
C THR A 27 -6.22 -6.00 14.96
N ARG A 28 -6.09 -6.11 13.64
CA ARG A 28 -6.97 -6.91 12.76
C ARG A 28 -6.24 -7.54 11.58
N LEU A 29 -6.88 -8.56 11.00
CA LEU A 29 -6.50 -9.09 9.68
C LEU A 29 -6.69 -8.01 8.60
N GLY A 30 -5.86 -8.05 7.56
CA GLY A 30 -5.87 -7.05 6.49
C GLY A 30 -5.05 -5.80 6.80
N GLU A 31 -4.60 -5.59 8.05
CA GLU A 31 -3.64 -4.52 8.34
C GLU A 31 -2.34 -4.71 7.55
N MET A 32 -1.77 -3.58 7.12
CA MET A 32 -0.52 -3.55 6.39
C MET A 32 0.61 -3.20 7.33
N ILE A 33 1.68 -3.98 7.28
CA ILE A 33 2.90 -3.74 8.06
C ILE A 33 4.09 -3.55 7.13
N ALA A 34 5.05 -2.75 7.57
CA ALA A 34 6.37 -2.68 6.97
C ALA A 34 7.37 -3.24 7.98
N PHE A 35 8.22 -4.17 7.53
CA PHE A 35 9.30 -4.71 8.36
C PHE A 35 10.61 -4.77 7.58
N ARG A 36 11.72 -4.70 8.29
CA ARG A 36 13.06 -4.79 7.72
C ARG A 36 13.70 -6.11 8.14
N GLY A 37 13.93 -6.98 7.16
CA GLY A 37 14.67 -8.23 7.32
C GLY A 37 16.08 -8.14 6.73
N PRO A 38 16.76 -9.29 6.54
CA PRO A 38 18.09 -9.36 5.92
C PRO A 38 18.13 -8.78 4.50
N GLU A 39 17.08 -8.99 3.71
CA GLU A 39 16.93 -8.48 2.33
C GLU A 39 16.53 -7.00 2.26
N GLY A 40 16.40 -6.33 3.42
CA GLY A 40 15.89 -4.97 3.51
C GLY A 40 14.39 -4.88 3.80
N TRP A 41 13.77 -3.79 3.36
CA TRP A 41 12.37 -3.47 3.66
C TRP A 41 11.39 -4.34 2.86
N SER A 42 10.33 -4.77 3.53
CA SER A 42 9.21 -5.50 2.94
C SER A 42 7.91 -4.87 3.40
N LEU A 43 6.95 -4.76 2.49
CA LEU A 43 5.56 -4.41 2.76
C LEU A 43 4.74 -5.70 2.74
N ALA A 44 3.95 -5.93 3.78
CA ALA A 44 3.18 -7.16 3.94
C ALA A 44 1.79 -6.90 4.52
N VAL A 45 0.87 -7.82 4.23
CA VAL A 45 -0.50 -7.81 4.75
C VAL A 45 -0.66 -8.93 5.78
N VAL A 46 -1.29 -8.60 6.90
CA VAL A 46 -1.58 -9.56 7.98
C VAL A 46 -2.71 -10.48 7.54
N ARG A 47 -2.42 -11.77 7.35
CA ARG A 47 -3.39 -12.78 6.91
C ARG A 47 -3.87 -13.70 8.01
N ARG A 48 -3.07 -13.86 9.06
CA ARG A 48 -3.39 -14.72 10.21
C ARG A 48 -2.91 -14.05 11.48
N MET A 49 -3.70 -14.17 12.54
CA MET A 49 -3.33 -13.73 13.88
C MET A 49 -3.72 -14.81 14.88
N GLN A 50 -2.82 -15.13 15.80
CA GLN A 50 -3.07 -16.04 16.90
C GLN A 50 -2.42 -15.48 18.17
N ARG A 51 -3.23 -15.26 19.20
CA ARG A 51 -2.73 -14.92 20.54
C ARG A 51 -2.13 -16.18 21.16
N GLN A 52 -0.84 -16.17 21.47
CA GLN A 52 -0.14 -17.36 21.99
C GLN A 52 0.00 -17.31 23.52
N GLN A 53 0.24 -16.13 24.10
CA GLN A 53 0.32 -15.84 25.54
C GLN A 53 -0.26 -14.44 25.84
N VAL A 54 -0.24 -13.98 27.09
CA VAL A 54 -0.80 -12.67 27.49
C VAL A 54 -0.16 -11.52 26.70
N ASP A 55 1.14 -11.61 26.40
CA ASP A 55 1.92 -10.50 25.86
C ASP A 55 2.48 -10.70 24.44
N GLU A 56 2.15 -11.81 23.75
CA GLU A 56 2.62 -12.07 22.38
C GLU A 56 1.50 -12.47 21.42
N VAL A 57 1.60 -11.97 20.19
CA VAL A 57 0.73 -12.30 19.06
C VAL A 57 1.58 -12.87 17.93
N ILE A 58 1.22 -14.07 17.46
CA ILE A 58 1.73 -14.63 16.21
C ILE A 58 0.98 -13.99 15.05
N CYS A 59 1.71 -13.41 14.12
CA CYS A 59 1.19 -12.84 12.87
C CYS A 59 1.72 -13.66 11.69
N GLY A 60 0.82 -14.27 10.91
CA GLY A 60 1.15 -14.79 9.59
C GLY A 60 0.92 -13.69 8.56
N VAL A 61 1.97 -13.28 7.86
CA VAL A 61 1.94 -12.15 6.93
C VAL A 61 2.31 -12.59 5.51
N GLU A 62 1.64 -11.99 4.53
CA GLU A 62 1.94 -12.16 3.12
C GLU A 62 2.73 -10.95 2.63
N VAL A 63 3.92 -11.17 2.08
CA VAL A 63 4.76 -10.10 1.51
C VAL A 63 4.22 -9.73 0.13
N ILE A 64 3.80 -8.47 -0.04
CA ILE A 64 3.23 -7.97 -1.30
C ILE A 64 4.23 -7.16 -2.12
N ALA A 65 5.23 -6.55 -1.48
CA ALA A 65 6.24 -5.76 -2.16
C ALA A 65 7.56 -5.65 -1.39
N ARG A 66 8.66 -5.60 -2.13
CA ARG A 66 9.99 -5.20 -1.62
C ARG A 66 10.53 -3.96 -2.33
N ARG A 67 9.95 -3.58 -3.48
CA ARG A 67 10.21 -2.32 -4.17
C ARG A 67 9.01 -1.42 -3.98
N ILE A 68 9.17 -0.37 -3.17
CA ILE A 68 8.13 0.59 -2.84
C ILE A 68 8.65 2.01 -3.04
N VAL A 69 7.78 2.90 -3.53
CA VAL A 69 8.08 4.33 -3.65
C VAL A 69 6.92 5.11 -3.05
N ARG A 70 7.21 6.00 -2.11
CA ARG A 70 6.22 6.95 -1.63
C ARG A 70 5.92 7.97 -2.72
N VAL A 71 4.64 8.21 -2.97
CA VAL A 71 4.18 9.19 -3.97
C VAL A 71 3.17 10.15 -3.35
N LEU A 72 3.06 11.34 -3.92
CA LEU A 72 2.00 12.29 -3.57
C LEU A 72 0.89 12.20 -4.62
N LEU A 73 -0.35 12.09 -4.16
CA LEU A 73 -1.54 11.94 -4.98
C LEU A 73 -2.47 13.12 -4.75
N ARG A 74 -3.23 13.50 -5.79
CA ARG A 74 -4.30 14.49 -5.70
C ARG A 74 -5.55 13.95 -6.36
N GLY A 75 -6.71 14.12 -5.75
CA GLY A 75 -7.98 13.79 -6.39
C GLY A 75 -8.10 14.56 -7.70
N TRP A 76 -8.52 13.88 -8.76
CA TRP A 76 -8.78 14.53 -10.05
C TRP A 76 -10.28 14.66 -10.27
N VAL A 77 -10.69 15.85 -10.69
CA VAL A 77 -12.06 16.16 -11.08
C VAL A 77 -12.02 16.72 -12.49
N ALA A 78 -13.04 16.40 -13.30
CA ALA A 78 -13.13 16.93 -14.65
C ALA A 78 -13.18 18.46 -14.62
N PRO A 79 -12.56 19.17 -15.58
CA PRO A 79 -12.52 20.64 -15.58
C PRO A 79 -13.91 21.30 -15.48
N VAL A 80 -14.93 20.68 -16.09
CA VAL A 80 -16.33 21.15 -16.03
C VAL A 80 -16.90 21.13 -14.61
N ASP A 81 -16.41 20.23 -13.77
CA ASP A 81 -16.86 20.03 -12.39
C ASP A 81 -15.94 20.75 -11.37
N ALA A 82 -14.78 21.26 -11.80
CA ALA A 82 -13.77 21.83 -10.93
C ALA A 82 -14.26 23.05 -10.15
N ALA A 83 -15.13 23.87 -10.73
CA ALA A 83 -15.70 25.05 -10.06
C ALA A 83 -16.64 24.69 -8.89
N ARG A 84 -17.14 23.45 -8.85
CA ARG A 84 -18.04 22.92 -7.80
C ARG A 84 -17.32 22.00 -6.82
N ALA A 85 -16.10 21.58 -7.15
CA ALA A 85 -15.33 20.67 -6.32
C ALA A 85 -14.74 21.42 -5.12
N ALA A 86 -14.89 20.84 -3.93
CA ALA A 86 -14.13 21.28 -2.76
C ALA A 86 -12.63 21.08 -3.04
N VAL A 87 -11.79 21.94 -2.46
CA VAL A 87 -10.33 21.80 -2.54
C VAL A 87 -9.94 20.48 -1.88
N ASP A 88 -9.58 19.49 -2.69
CA ASP A 88 -9.10 18.21 -2.18
C ASP A 88 -7.63 18.31 -1.78
N ARG A 89 -7.31 17.92 -0.54
CA ARG A 89 -5.93 17.97 -0.04
C ARG A 89 -5.12 16.84 -0.67
N PRO A 90 -3.89 17.12 -1.14
CA PRO A 90 -2.98 16.06 -1.54
C PRO A 90 -2.78 15.03 -0.42
N PHE A 91 -2.65 13.76 -0.78
CA PHE A 91 -2.47 12.66 0.16
C PHE A 91 -1.34 11.74 -0.30
N PHE A 92 -0.77 10.97 0.62
CA PHE A 92 0.32 10.04 0.28
C PHE A 92 -0.24 8.68 -0.15
N GLY A 93 0.45 8.08 -1.12
CA GLY A 93 0.25 6.69 -1.52
C GLY A 93 1.59 5.95 -1.62
N ILE A 94 1.49 4.65 -1.86
CA ILE A 94 2.63 3.77 -2.12
C ILE A 94 2.52 3.27 -3.56
N TYR A 95 3.47 3.67 -4.39
CA TYR A 95 3.64 3.14 -5.74
C TYR A 95 4.49 1.87 -5.70
N LEU A 96 3.95 0.82 -6.32
CA LEU A 96 4.64 -0.45 -6.54
C LEU A 96 4.98 -0.56 -8.03
N PRO A 97 6.27 -0.49 -8.42
CA PRO A 97 6.68 -0.73 -9.79
C PRO A 97 6.44 -2.20 -10.18
N ALA A 98 6.28 -2.43 -11.49
CA ALA A 98 6.40 -3.77 -12.06
C ALA A 98 7.83 -4.26 -11.83
N HIS A 99 7.99 -5.22 -10.93
CA HIS A 99 9.28 -5.72 -10.48
C HIS A 99 9.12 -7.16 -9.96
N PRO A 100 10.06 -8.10 -10.22
CA PRO A 100 9.96 -9.49 -9.77
C PRO A 100 9.77 -9.64 -8.26
N ASP A 101 10.42 -8.79 -7.44
CA ASP A 101 10.25 -8.77 -5.98
C ASP A 101 8.88 -8.24 -5.48
N ASN A 102 7.99 -7.83 -6.37
CA ASN A 102 6.63 -7.38 -6.03
C ASN A 102 5.61 -8.39 -6.55
N ARG A 103 4.53 -8.62 -5.78
CA ARG A 103 3.50 -9.61 -6.12
C ARG A 103 2.86 -9.36 -7.50
N GLN A 104 2.71 -8.09 -7.89
CA GLN A 104 2.30 -7.71 -9.25
C GLN A 104 3.53 -7.54 -10.15
N ALA A 105 4.23 -8.64 -10.44
CA ALA A 105 5.57 -8.58 -11.04
C ALA A 105 5.61 -7.87 -12.41
N SER A 106 4.53 -7.99 -13.19
CA SER A 106 4.43 -7.42 -14.55
C SER A 106 3.62 -6.12 -14.62
N GLN A 107 3.04 -5.65 -13.51
CA GLN A 107 2.11 -4.53 -13.51
C GLN A 107 2.42 -3.51 -12.43
N ARG A 108 2.23 -2.25 -12.77
CA ARG A 108 2.35 -1.13 -11.83
C ARG A 108 1.06 -1.03 -11.02
N SER A 109 1.20 -0.72 -9.74
CA SER A 109 0.05 -0.56 -8.86
C SER A 109 0.28 0.52 -7.81
N LEU A 110 -0.81 0.94 -7.18
CA LEU A 110 -0.82 1.95 -6.13
C LEU A 110 -1.59 1.43 -4.92
N ILE A 111 -1.12 1.77 -3.73
CA ILE A 111 -1.83 1.58 -2.46
C ILE A 111 -2.08 2.96 -1.85
N GLY A 112 -3.27 3.18 -1.31
CA GLY A 112 -3.62 4.40 -0.59
C GLY A 112 -4.96 4.27 0.13
N PRO A 113 -5.53 5.39 0.63
CA PRO A 113 -6.80 5.38 1.34
C PRO A 113 -7.94 4.78 0.49
N ASP A 114 -8.78 3.94 1.08
CA ASP A 114 -9.78 3.16 0.31
C ASP A 114 -10.83 4.04 -0.39
N ASP A 115 -11.18 5.17 0.23
CA ASP A 115 -12.14 6.17 -0.24
C ASP A 115 -11.61 6.95 -1.46
N ARG A 116 -10.29 6.96 -1.66
CA ARG A 116 -9.62 7.60 -2.80
C ARG A 116 -9.39 6.67 -3.99
N PHE A 117 -9.55 5.35 -3.81
CA PHE A 117 -9.15 4.31 -4.77
C PHE A 117 -10.36 3.61 -5.42
N LEU A 118 -11.31 4.40 -5.91
CA LEU A 118 -12.51 3.89 -6.57
C LEU A 118 -12.18 3.43 -8.01
N SER A 119 -12.76 2.30 -8.43
CA SER A 119 -12.59 1.79 -9.80
C SER A 119 -13.09 2.82 -10.83
N GLY A 120 -12.31 3.07 -11.87
CA GLY A 120 -12.58 4.11 -12.86
C GLY A 120 -12.25 5.54 -12.39
N GLY A 121 -12.03 5.74 -11.09
CA GLY A 121 -11.57 7.00 -10.51
C GLY A 121 -10.19 7.38 -11.01
N MET A 122 -9.92 8.69 -11.01
CA MET A 122 -8.66 9.25 -11.48
C MET A 122 -8.00 10.09 -10.40
N VAL A 123 -6.67 10.05 -10.38
CA VAL A 123 -5.84 10.86 -9.50
C VAL A 123 -4.66 11.43 -10.29
N GLU A 124 -4.16 12.58 -9.85
CA GLU A 124 -2.86 13.06 -10.28
C GLU A 124 -1.78 12.39 -9.44
N LEU A 125 -0.88 11.68 -10.09
CA LEU A 125 0.29 11.04 -9.51
C LEU A 125 1.50 11.95 -9.68
N ASP A 126 2.05 12.40 -8.56
CA ASP A 126 3.26 13.22 -8.50
C ASP A 126 4.45 12.33 -8.09
N THR A 127 5.39 12.16 -9.01
CA THR A 127 6.61 11.37 -8.80
C THR A 127 7.80 12.23 -8.35
N GLY A 128 7.59 13.53 -8.08
CA GLY A 128 8.62 14.52 -7.79
C GLY A 128 9.27 15.12 -9.05
N ASN A 129 9.44 14.32 -10.11
CA ASN A 129 10.03 14.79 -11.38
C ASN A 129 8.98 15.05 -12.47
N ALA A 130 7.80 14.46 -12.34
CA ALA A 130 6.71 14.62 -13.29
C ALA A 130 5.37 14.34 -12.61
N ARG A 131 4.32 14.93 -13.17
CA ARG A 131 2.95 14.62 -12.79
C ARG A 131 2.26 13.83 -13.90
N TYR A 132 1.43 12.88 -13.52
CA TYR A 132 0.66 12.05 -14.44
C TYR A 132 -0.79 12.01 -14.01
N LEU A 133 -1.72 12.11 -14.95
CA LEU A 133 -3.09 11.71 -14.68
C LEU A 133 -3.17 10.19 -14.84
N VAL A 134 -3.61 9.49 -13.79
CA VAL A 134 -3.77 8.03 -13.82
C VAL A 134 -5.22 7.65 -13.53
N ARG A 135 -5.65 6.52 -14.09
CA ARG A 135 -6.98 5.94 -13.85
C ARG A 135 -6.84 4.58 -13.19
N PHE A 136 -7.56 4.34 -12.11
CA PHE A 136 -7.62 3.01 -11.49
C PHE A 136 -8.44 2.07 -12.36
N THR A 137 -7.86 0.92 -12.71
CA THR A 137 -8.45 -0.05 -13.64
C THR A 137 -9.02 -1.27 -12.95
N GLN A 138 -8.38 -1.72 -11.87
CA GLN A 138 -8.79 -2.90 -11.11
C GLN A 138 -8.39 -2.76 -9.65
N THR A 139 -9.32 -3.00 -8.73
CA THR A 139 -9.00 -3.17 -7.30
C THR A 139 -8.48 -4.59 -7.08
N LEU A 140 -7.26 -4.71 -6.57
CA LEU A 140 -6.64 -5.99 -6.20
C LEU A 140 -7.06 -6.41 -4.79
N GLU A 141 -7.10 -5.44 -3.87
CA GLU A 141 -7.51 -5.66 -2.49
C GLU A 141 -8.09 -4.38 -1.91
N ARG A 142 -9.08 -4.52 -1.03
CA ARG A 142 -9.67 -3.41 -0.28
C ARG A 142 -9.84 -3.86 1.17
N GLN A 143 -9.34 -3.03 2.07
CA GLN A 143 -9.50 -3.15 3.51
C GLN A 143 -10.17 -1.88 4.04
N ALA A 144 -10.45 -1.83 5.34
CA ALA A 144 -11.20 -0.74 5.95
C ALA A 144 -10.45 0.61 6.00
N ASP A 145 -9.15 0.64 5.72
CA ASP A 145 -8.32 1.86 5.77
C ASP A 145 -7.44 2.06 4.53
N TRP A 146 -7.37 1.06 3.65
CA TRP A 146 -6.57 1.13 2.44
C TRP A 146 -7.14 0.28 1.31
N ALA A 147 -6.83 0.66 0.08
CA ALA A 147 -7.06 -0.15 -1.10
C ALA A 147 -5.80 -0.21 -1.96
N TRP A 148 -5.66 -1.32 -2.67
CA TRP A 148 -4.59 -1.60 -3.62
C TRP A 148 -5.20 -1.78 -5.00
N ALA A 149 -4.74 -1.00 -5.97
CA ALA A 149 -5.29 -1.03 -7.32
C ALA A 149 -4.20 -0.99 -8.40
N LEU A 150 -4.50 -1.66 -9.51
CA LEU A 150 -3.84 -1.42 -10.80
C LEU A 150 -4.30 -0.08 -11.37
N PHE A 151 -3.45 0.54 -12.19
CA PHE A 151 -3.79 1.78 -12.87
C PHE A 151 -3.19 1.86 -14.27
N SER A 152 -3.76 2.72 -15.11
CA SER A 152 -3.18 3.14 -16.39
C SER A 152 -2.82 4.62 -16.36
N ALA A 153 -1.70 4.98 -17.00
CA ALA A 153 -1.36 6.37 -17.22
C ALA A 153 -2.20 6.90 -18.39
N VAL A 154 -2.98 7.96 -18.13
CA VAL A 154 -3.84 8.60 -19.14
C VAL A 154 -3.02 9.61 -19.94
N ARG A 155 -2.31 10.50 -19.24
CA ARG A 155 -1.41 11.49 -19.84
C ARG A 155 -0.39 12.00 -18.83
N LYS A 156 0.75 12.48 -19.35
CA LYS A 156 1.68 13.31 -18.57
C LYS A 156 1.08 14.71 -18.43
N LEU A 157 1.11 15.25 -17.23
CA LEU A 157 0.69 16.62 -16.93
C LEU A 157 1.91 17.54 -17.02
N SER A 158 1.72 18.73 -17.59
CA SER A 158 2.76 19.76 -17.65
C SER A 158 3.17 20.19 -16.22
N PRO A 159 4.43 20.62 -16.01
CA PRO A 159 4.88 21.16 -14.72
C PRO A 159 4.01 22.31 -14.22
#